data_AF-A0A914PAI1-F1
#
_entry.id   AF-A0A914PAI1-F1
#
_cell.length_a   1.000
_cell.length_b   1.000
_cell.length_c   1.000
_cell.angle_alpha   90.00
_cell.angle_beta   90.00
_cell.angle_gamma   90.00
#
_symmetry.space_group_name_H-M   'P 1'
#
loop_
_entity.id
_entity.type
_entity.pdbx_description
1 polymer ?
#
loop_
_entity_poly.entity_id
_entity_poly.type
_entity_poly.pdbx_seq_one_letter_code
_entity_poly.pdbx_strand_id
1 'polypeptide(L)'
;MKDPSLKGMTPKYYKEIEHKNESFIEIQDLLADFPNTSTRAIMDIKIGTRTFLESEVANSSKRKDLYKKMVDIDPNEPTEEEKADEAITKLRYMQFRERESSSASLGFRIEAAQLPGGKLQKSFKKVKTAENVLQTLKEFLGDRVEKASKELEQRLREMRTSIENSDFFKSHEVVGSSILIIYDEEKSGAWMIDFAKSKQVPENIQLNHRREWEVGNHEDGYLHGLDNLIEVSN
;
A
#
# COMPACT_ATOMS: atom_id res chain seq x y z
N MET A 1 -5.06 -3.50 -16.69
CA MET A 1 -3.70 -3.10 -17.14
C MET A 1 -3.24 -4.09 -18.21
N LYS A 2 -2.70 -3.63 -19.35
CA LYS A 2 -2.23 -4.51 -20.45
C LYS A 2 -0.70 -4.60 -20.54
N ASP A 3 0.00 -4.24 -19.46
CA ASP A 3 1.46 -4.30 -19.41
C ASP A 3 1.89 -5.78 -19.28
N PRO A 4 2.64 -6.32 -20.27
CA PRO A 4 3.06 -7.72 -20.24
C PRO A 4 4.06 -8.02 -19.11
N SER A 5 4.86 -7.05 -18.68
CA SER A 5 5.83 -7.22 -17.60
C SER A 5 5.14 -7.47 -16.25
N LEU A 6 3.91 -6.98 -16.08
CA LEU A 6 3.14 -7.11 -14.83
C LEU A 6 2.17 -8.30 -14.83
N LYS A 7 2.27 -9.19 -15.83
CA LYS A 7 1.42 -10.36 -15.93
C LYS A 7 1.58 -11.26 -14.71
N GLY A 8 0.46 -11.56 -14.05
CA GLY A 8 0.44 -12.39 -12.84
C GLY A 8 0.86 -11.65 -11.57
N MET A 9 1.27 -10.39 -11.64
CA MET A 9 1.59 -9.56 -10.46
C MET A 9 0.37 -8.77 -9.94
N THR A 10 -0.72 -8.74 -10.70
CA THR A 10 -1.97 -8.05 -10.37
C THR A 10 -3.16 -9.01 -10.55
N PRO A 11 -4.31 -8.79 -9.89
CA PRO A 11 -5.53 -9.51 -10.20
C PRO A 11 -5.88 -9.37 -11.68
N LYS A 12 -6.25 -10.48 -12.33
CA LYS A 12 -6.69 -10.42 -13.71
C LYS A 12 -7.94 -9.55 -13.81
N TYR A 13 -7.88 -8.51 -14.65
CA TYR A 13 -9.06 -7.75 -15.07
C TYR A 13 -9.81 -8.54 -16.15
N TYR A 14 -11.11 -8.70 -15.98
CA TYR A 14 -11.97 -9.36 -16.96
C TYR A 14 -12.70 -8.34 -17.83
N LYS A 15 -13.53 -7.49 -17.22
CA LYS A 15 -14.36 -6.51 -17.91
C LYS A 15 -14.96 -5.50 -16.93
N GLU A 16 -15.56 -4.46 -17.47
CA GLU A 16 -16.47 -3.58 -16.74
C GLU A 16 -17.89 -4.14 -16.85
N ILE A 17 -18.66 -4.04 -15.78
CA ILE A 17 -20.06 -4.48 -15.72
C ILE A 17 -20.93 -3.35 -15.16
N GLU A 18 -22.10 -3.16 -15.75
CA GLU A 18 -23.11 -2.26 -15.21
C GLU A 18 -24.14 -3.06 -14.41
N HIS A 19 -24.42 -2.63 -13.18
CA HIS A 19 -25.47 -3.20 -12.34
C HIS A 19 -26.18 -2.09 -11.57
N LYS A 20 -27.51 -2.00 -11.70
CA LYS A 20 -28.34 -1.01 -10.99
C LYS A 20 -27.84 0.45 -11.13
N ASN A 21 -27.45 0.86 -12.34
CA ASN A 21 -26.89 2.19 -12.66
C ASN A 21 -25.54 2.51 -11.99
N GLU A 22 -24.85 1.49 -11.46
CA GLU A 22 -23.48 1.60 -10.98
C GLU A 22 -22.56 0.78 -11.88
N SER A 23 -21.33 1.30 -12.11
CA SER A 23 -20.28 0.59 -12.84
C SER A 23 -19.37 -0.14 -11.85
N PHE A 24 -19.03 -1.39 -12.17
CA PHE A 24 -18.11 -2.23 -11.43
C PHE A 24 -17.06 -2.82 -12.35
N ILE A 25 -15.90 -3.13 -11.79
CA ILE A 25 -14.89 -3.94 -12.48
C ILE A 25 -15.02 -5.39 -12.03
N GLU A 26 -15.08 -6.30 -12.99
CA GLU A 26 -14.93 -7.73 -12.74
C GLU A 26 -13.43 -8.06 -12.75
N ILE A 27 -12.92 -8.51 -11.62
CA ILE A 27 -11.51 -8.86 -11.41
C ILE A 27 -11.39 -10.23 -10.75
N GLN A 28 -10.22 -10.85 -10.89
CA GLN A 28 -9.90 -12.12 -10.23
C GLN A 28 -10.05 -12.01 -8.72
N ASP A 29 -10.81 -12.93 -8.14
CA ASP A 29 -10.77 -13.20 -6.71
C ASP A 29 -9.48 -13.95 -6.37
N LEU A 30 -8.53 -13.23 -5.77
CA LEU A 30 -7.26 -13.80 -5.32
C LEU A 30 -7.45 -14.79 -4.16
N LEU A 31 -8.56 -14.70 -3.43
CA LEU A 31 -8.85 -15.57 -2.29
C LEU A 31 -9.42 -16.91 -2.71
N ALA A 32 -9.87 -17.06 -3.96
CA ALA A 32 -10.39 -18.33 -4.49
C ALA A 32 -9.32 -19.44 -4.46
N ASP A 33 -8.03 -19.07 -4.58
CA ASP A 33 -6.91 -19.99 -4.50
C ASP A 33 -6.52 -20.35 -3.04
N PHE A 34 -7.14 -19.71 -2.05
CA PHE A 34 -6.91 -19.90 -0.61
C PHE A 34 -8.26 -20.12 0.11
N PRO A 35 -8.92 -21.27 -0.10
CA PRO A 35 -10.29 -21.48 0.36
C PRO A 35 -10.41 -21.74 1.87
N ASN A 36 -9.35 -22.23 2.53
CA ASN A 36 -9.40 -22.59 3.94
C ASN A 36 -9.28 -21.35 4.84
N THR A 37 -10.41 -20.81 5.28
CA THR A 37 -10.44 -19.60 6.13
C THR A 37 -9.89 -19.81 7.55
N SER A 38 -9.76 -21.06 7.99
CA SER A 38 -9.22 -21.38 9.33
C SER A 38 -7.71 -21.18 9.38
N THR A 39 -7.03 -21.33 8.26
CA THR A 39 -5.57 -21.28 8.12
C THR A 39 -5.10 -20.11 7.27
N ARG A 40 -5.94 -19.60 6.36
CA ARG A 40 -5.64 -18.44 5.53
C ARG A 40 -5.47 -17.19 6.38
N ALA A 41 -4.39 -16.47 6.11
CA ALA A 41 -4.19 -15.10 6.56
C ALA A 41 -4.02 -14.15 5.38
N ILE A 42 -4.31 -12.87 5.59
CA ILE A 42 -4.26 -11.82 4.57
C ILE A 42 -3.59 -10.59 5.19
N MET A 43 -2.68 -9.93 4.50
CA MET A 43 -2.12 -8.65 4.91
C MET A 43 -2.14 -7.66 3.75
N ASP A 44 -2.62 -6.45 4.02
CA ASP A 44 -2.60 -5.32 3.11
C ASP A 44 -1.46 -4.38 3.52
N ILE A 45 -0.47 -4.23 2.63
CA ILE A 45 0.65 -3.32 2.80
C ILE A 45 0.52 -2.21 1.76
N LYS A 46 0.26 -0.98 2.20
CA LYS A 46 0.28 0.18 1.33
C LYS A 46 1.72 0.54 0.98
N ILE A 47 2.00 0.72 -0.30
CA ILE A 47 3.34 1.02 -0.82
C ILE A 47 3.42 2.48 -1.27
N GLY A 48 4.61 3.07 -1.13
CA GLY A 48 4.96 4.44 -1.46
C GLY A 48 5.36 5.26 -0.23
N THR A 49 6.32 6.17 -0.41
CA THR A 49 6.64 7.20 0.59
C THR A 49 5.56 8.29 0.62
N ARG A 50 4.84 8.44 -0.50
CA ARG A 50 3.75 9.39 -0.70
C ARG A 50 2.44 8.66 -0.97
N THR A 51 1.36 9.11 -0.30
CA THR A 51 0.03 8.50 -0.40
C THR A 51 -1.07 9.43 -0.92
N PHE A 52 -0.70 10.63 -1.34
CA PHE A 52 -1.55 11.62 -2.00
C PHE A 52 -1.00 11.95 -3.39
N LEU A 53 -1.89 12.26 -4.34
CA LEU A 53 -1.49 12.67 -5.68
C LEU A 53 -0.96 14.10 -5.65
N GLU A 54 -0.08 14.43 -6.59
CA GLU A 54 0.43 15.80 -6.70
C GLU A 54 -0.70 16.81 -6.96
N SER A 55 -1.70 16.43 -7.77
CA SER A 55 -2.91 17.23 -7.97
C SER A 55 -3.73 17.50 -6.69
N GLU A 56 -3.54 16.69 -5.64
CA GLU A 56 -4.20 16.88 -4.33
C GLU A 56 -3.46 17.90 -3.44
N VAL A 57 -2.23 18.26 -3.77
CA VAL A 57 -1.40 19.19 -2.98
C VAL A 57 -2.00 20.60 -2.96
N ALA A 58 -2.59 21.05 -4.07
CA ALA A 58 -3.20 22.37 -4.17
C ALA A 58 -4.57 22.49 -3.46
N ASN A 59 -5.13 21.39 -2.97
CA ASN A 59 -6.47 21.41 -2.35
C ASN A 59 -6.40 21.86 -0.89
N SER A 60 -6.95 23.05 -0.62
CA SER A 60 -6.99 23.68 0.71
C SER A 60 -8.28 23.39 1.50
N SER A 61 -9.19 22.56 1.00
CA SER A 61 -10.44 22.24 1.70
C SER A 61 -10.17 21.51 3.02
N LYS A 62 -10.60 22.13 4.13
CA LYS A 62 -10.51 21.55 5.48
C LYS A 62 -11.64 20.50 5.70
N ARG A 63 -11.35 19.46 6.48
CA ARG A 63 -12.24 18.34 6.78
C ARG A 63 -12.24 17.98 8.27
N LYS A 64 -13.44 17.98 8.87
CA LYS A 64 -13.63 17.64 10.29
C LYS A 64 -13.36 16.17 10.61
N ASP A 65 -13.69 15.26 9.70
CA ASP A 65 -13.51 13.83 9.94
C ASP A 65 -12.02 13.41 9.95
N LEU A 66 -11.18 14.08 9.15
CA LEU A 66 -9.74 13.86 9.15
C LEU A 66 -9.08 14.40 10.42
N TYR A 67 -9.54 15.55 10.91
CA TYR A 67 -9.09 16.11 12.19
C TYR A 67 -9.39 15.15 13.33
N LYS A 68 -10.64 14.65 13.43
CA LYS A 68 -11.01 13.65 14.45
C LYS A 68 -10.09 12.42 14.40
N LYS A 69 -9.84 11.88 13.20
CA LYS A 69 -8.94 10.74 13.02
C LYS A 69 -7.48 11.03 13.41
N MET A 70 -7.01 12.27 13.26
CA MET A 70 -5.68 12.70 13.70
C MET A 70 -5.61 12.73 15.23
N VAL A 71 -6.57 13.39 15.87
CA VAL A 71 -6.69 13.48 17.35
C VAL A 71 -6.82 12.09 17.99
N ASP A 72 -7.58 11.18 17.37
CA ASP A 72 -7.71 9.79 17.84
C ASP A 72 -6.36 9.03 17.84
N ILE A 73 -5.39 9.47 17.05
CA ILE A 73 -4.05 8.85 16.95
C ILE A 73 -3.07 9.57 17.88
N ASP A 74 -3.04 10.90 17.80
CA ASP A 74 -2.24 11.78 18.64
C ASP A 74 -3.01 13.09 18.93
N PRO A 75 -3.53 13.27 20.16
CA PRO A 75 -4.23 14.48 20.56
C PRO A 75 -3.38 15.77 20.54
N ASN A 76 -2.04 15.65 20.56
CA ASN A 76 -1.13 16.78 20.60
C ASN A 76 -0.63 17.21 19.21
N GLU A 77 -0.90 16.42 18.18
CA GLU A 77 -0.47 16.70 16.80
C GLU A 77 -1.08 17.97 16.19
N PRO A 78 -2.39 18.27 16.36
CA PRO A 78 -2.97 19.44 15.71
C PRO A 78 -2.40 20.74 16.29
N THR A 79 -2.19 21.72 15.43
CA THR A 79 -1.85 23.10 15.82
C THR A 79 -3.03 23.81 16.49
N GLU A 80 -2.78 24.92 17.17
CA GLU A 80 -3.84 25.69 17.83
C GLU A 80 -4.91 26.21 16.84
N GLU A 81 -4.52 26.56 15.61
CA GLU A 81 -5.48 26.94 14.55
C GLU A 81 -6.35 25.73 14.16
N GLU A 82 -5.74 24.56 13.94
CA GLU A 82 -6.47 23.34 13.57
C GLU A 82 -7.41 22.88 14.68
N LYS A 83 -7.04 23.09 15.96
CA LYS A 83 -7.90 22.85 17.12
C LYS A 83 -9.10 23.79 17.15
N ALA A 84 -8.89 25.08 16.88
CA ALA A 84 -9.96 26.06 16.83
C ALA A 84 -10.98 25.77 15.70
N ASP A 85 -10.50 25.33 14.54
CA ASP A 85 -11.33 25.00 13.38
C ASP A 85 -11.97 23.60 13.45
N GLU A 86 -11.41 22.72 14.29
CA GLU A 86 -11.70 21.28 14.35
C GLU A 86 -11.65 20.59 12.98
N ALA A 87 -10.78 21.06 12.09
CA ALA A 87 -10.69 20.61 10.71
C ALA A 87 -9.28 20.80 10.15
N ILE A 88 -8.83 19.82 9.35
CA ILE A 88 -7.51 19.86 8.67
C ILE A 88 -7.67 19.54 7.19
N THR A 89 -6.70 19.94 6.37
CA THR A 89 -6.70 19.57 4.95
C THR A 89 -6.38 18.08 4.77
N LYS A 90 -6.75 17.53 3.62
CA LYS A 90 -6.41 16.14 3.28
C LYS A 90 -4.89 15.93 3.23
N LEU A 91 -4.15 16.83 2.59
CA LEU A 91 -2.71 16.76 2.49
C LEU A 91 -2.05 16.69 3.89
N ARG A 92 -2.46 17.59 4.79
CA ARG A 92 -1.97 17.65 6.17
C ARG A 92 -2.18 16.34 6.93
N TYR A 93 -3.35 15.72 6.78
CA TYR A 93 -3.64 14.41 7.37
C TYR A 93 -2.75 13.30 6.78
N MET A 94 -2.56 13.30 5.46
CA MET A 94 -1.75 12.28 4.80
C MET A 94 -0.28 12.35 5.22
N GLN A 95 0.29 13.56 5.28
CA GLN A 95 1.65 13.79 5.76
C GLN A 95 1.83 13.36 7.22
N PHE A 96 0.84 13.63 8.08
CA PHE A 96 0.84 13.11 9.45
C PHE A 96 0.85 11.57 9.47
N ARG A 97 -0.03 10.92 8.70
CA ARG A 97 -0.11 9.46 8.63
C ARG A 97 1.17 8.83 8.09
N GLU A 98 1.81 9.46 7.11
CA GLU A 98 3.09 9.01 6.56
C GLU A 98 4.19 9.06 7.62
N ARG A 99 4.24 10.12 8.44
CA ARG A 99 5.21 10.29 9.53
C ARG A 99 4.97 9.38 10.74
N GLU A 100 3.71 9.09 11.07
CA GLU A 100 3.36 8.21 12.19
C GLU A 100 3.50 6.72 11.89
N SER A 101 3.70 6.39 10.62
CA SER A 101 3.91 5.02 10.15
C SER A 101 5.31 4.86 9.56
N SER A 102 5.60 3.66 9.06
CA SER A 102 6.80 3.39 8.29
C SER A 102 6.81 3.99 6.88
N SER A 103 5.74 4.67 6.43
CA SER A 103 5.66 5.14 5.03
C SER A 103 6.76 6.15 4.71
N ALA A 104 6.97 7.13 5.59
CA ALA A 104 7.97 8.17 5.34
C ALA A 104 9.41 7.65 5.36
N SER A 105 9.71 6.63 6.19
CA SER A 105 11.08 6.13 6.39
C SER A 105 11.41 4.88 5.57
N LEU A 106 10.42 4.00 5.35
CA LEU A 106 10.60 2.73 4.66
C LEU A 106 9.86 2.66 3.33
N GLY A 107 9.05 3.67 2.97
CA GLY A 107 8.29 3.66 1.71
C GLY A 107 7.12 2.69 1.68
N PHE A 108 6.66 2.18 2.82
CA PHE A 108 5.44 1.38 2.92
C PHE A 108 4.88 1.39 4.34
N ARG A 109 3.64 0.92 4.53
CA ARG A 109 3.07 0.62 5.85
C ARG A 109 2.05 -0.51 5.79
N ILE A 110 1.94 -1.26 6.88
CA ILE A 110 0.89 -2.27 7.07
C ILE A 110 -0.41 -1.52 7.38
N GLU A 111 -1.45 -1.70 6.55
CA GLU A 111 -2.76 -1.07 6.74
C GLU A 111 -3.70 -1.96 7.54
N ALA A 112 -3.72 -3.26 7.22
CA ALA A 112 -4.59 -4.23 7.85
C ALA A 112 -4.02 -5.65 7.72
N ALA A 113 -4.43 -6.52 8.62
CA ALA A 113 -4.16 -7.95 8.53
C ALA A 113 -5.35 -8.74 9.07
N GLN A 114 -5.67 -9.85 8.43
CA GLN A 114 -6.57 -10.88 8.90
C GLN A 114 -5.74 -12.11 9.22
N LEU A 115 -5.72 -12.51 10.49
CA LEU A 115 -5.01 -13.70 10.96
C LEU A 115 -5.81 -14.98 10.65
N PRO A 116 -5.18 -16.16 10.74
CA PRO A 116 -5.88 -17.44 10.66
C PRO A 116 -7.11 -17.48 11.58
N GLY A 117 -8.20 -18.08 11.11
CA GLY A 117 -9.49 -18.06 11.79
C GLY A 117 -10.28 -16.76 11.62
N GLY A 118 -9.79 -15.82 10.80
CA GLY A 118 -10.54 -14.64 10.38
C GLY A 118 -10.49 -13.44 11.33
N LYS A 119 -9.62 -13.47 12.33
CA LYS A 119 -9.47 -12.35 13.27
C LYS A 119 -8.82 -11.16 12.57
N LEU A 120 -9.57 -10.06 12.45
CA LEU A 120 -9.12 -8.82 11.82
C LEU A 120 -8.35 -7.93 12.80
N GLN A 121 -7.16 -7.50 12.39
CA GLN A 121 -6.30 -6.57 13.10
C GLN A 121 -6.14 -5.30 12.26
N LYS A 122 -6.35 -4.14 12.89
CA LYS A 122 -6.29 -2.80 12.25
C LYS A 122 -5.39 -1.81 12.98
N SER A 123 -4.76 -2.23 14.08
CA SER A 123 -3.97 -1.34 14.94
C SER A 123 -2.50 -1.31 14.52
N PHE A 124 -2.23 -1.01 13.26
CA PHE A 124 -0.86 -0.85 12.72
C PHE A 124 -0.40 0.60 12.65
N LYS A 125 -1.22 1.52 13.15
CA LYS A 125 -1.02 2.97 13.00
C LYS A 125 0.28 3.50 13.60
N LYS A 126 0.92 2.75 14.51
CA LYS A 126 2.18 3.08 15.19
C LYS A 126 3.32 2.12 14.88
N VAL A 127 3.12 1.20 13.93
CA VAL A 127 4.20 0.34 13.43
C VAL A 127 5.03 1.18 12.47
N LYS A 128 6.24 1.55 12.91
CA LYS A 128 7.04 2.59 12.25
C LYS A 128 8.49 2.17 11.95
N THR A 129 9.17 1.54 12.90
CA THR A 129 10.57 1.14 12.71
C THR A 129 10.67 -0.19 11.98
N ALA A 130 11.81 -0.45 11.34
CA ALA A 130 12.08 -1.71 10.66
C ALA A 130 11.93 -2.91 11.60
N GLU A 131 12.35 -2.78 12.87
CA GLU A 131 12.22 -3.83 13.88
C GLU A 131 10.75 -4.11 14.23
N ASN A 132 9.93 -3.07 14.37
CA ASN A 132 8.49 -3.26 14.63
C ASN A 132 7.77 -3.88 13.43
N VAL A 133 8.16 -3.49 12.21
CA VAL A 133 7.63 -4.10 10.99
C VAL A 133 8.03 -5.58 10.92
N LEU A 134 9.30 -5.90 11.10
CA LEU A 134 9.80 -7.28 11.12
C LEU A 134 9.05 -8.13 12.14
N GLN A 135 8.89 -7.63 13.36
CA GLN A 135 8.15 -8.32 14.41
C GLN A 135 6.68 -8.55 14.00
N THR A 136 6.03 -7.54 13.41
CA THR A 136 4.65 -7.65 12.93
C THR A 136 4.52 -8.68 11.80
N LEU A 137 5.48 -8.73 10.87
CA LEU A 137 5.50 -9.73 9.80
C LEU A 137 5.70 -11.15 10.36
N LYS A 138 6.60 -11.33 11.32
CA LYS A 138 6.81 -12.63 11.99
C LYS A 138 5.56 -13.10 12.72
N GLU A 139 4.89 -12.22 13.46
CA GLU A 139 3.61 -12.52 14.12
C GLU A 139 2.51 -12.84 13.13
N PHE A 140 2.45 -12.11 12.01
CA PHE A 140 1.50 -12.37 10.95
C PHE A 140 1.71 -13.76 10.32
N LEU A 141 2.96 -14.15 10.04
CA LEU A 141 3.26 -15.45 9.42
C LEU A 141 3.19 -16.63 10.41
N GLY A 142 3.31 -16.38 11.71
CA GLY A 142 3.21 -17.38 12.77
C GLY A 142 4.15 -18.58 12.53
N ASP A 143 3.63 -19.79 12.71
CA ASP A 143 4.41 -21.04 12.57
C ASP A 143 4.99 -21.26 11.16
N ARG A 144 4.48 -20.52 10.15
CA ARG A 144 4.92 -20.60 8.76
C ARG A 144 6.08 -19.69 8.43
N VAL A 145 6.54 -18.86 9.38
CA VAL A 145 7.53 -17.80 9.15
C VAL A 145 8.75 -18.25 8.34
N GLU A 146 9.38 -19.38 8.66
CA GLU A 146 10.61 -19.81 7.98
C GLU A 146 10.42 -20.11 6.48
N LYS A 147 9.29 -20.74 6.12
CA LYS A 147 8.99 -21.10 4.72
C LYS A 147 8.35 -19.91 3.99
N ALA A 148 7.35 -19.28 4.61
CA ALA A 148 6.57 -18.20 4.02
C ALA A 148 7.40 -16.94 3.79
N SER A 149 8.35 -16.60 4.68
CA SER A 149 9.25 -15.46 4.46
C SER A 149 10.09 -15.65 3.19
N LYS A 150 10.63 -16.86 2.96
CA LYS A 150 11.43 -17.16 1.75
C LYS A 150 10.59 -17.11 0.47
N GLU A 151 9.39 -17.68 0.50
CA GLU A 151 8.44 -17.63 -0.63
C GLU A 151 8.04 -16.18 -0.93
N LEU A 152 7.76 -15.40 0.10
CA LEU A 152 7.39 -14.00 -0.02
C LEU A 152 8.57 -13.15 -0.55
N GLU A 153 9.77 -13.32 0.00
CA GLU A 153 10.98 -12.63 -0.46
C GLU A 153 11.20 -12.88 -1.96
N GLN A 154 11.20 -14.15 -2.37
CA GLN A 154 11.35 -14.53 -3.77
C GLN A 154 10.29 -13.86 -4.65
N ARG A 155 9.02 -13.89 -4.21
CA ARG A 155 7.90 -13.27 -4.92
C ARG A 155 8.03 -11.75 -5.03
N LEU A 156 8.49 -11.08 -3.98
CA LEU A 156 8.71 -9.63 -3.98
C LEU A 156 9.88 -9.23 -4.89
N ARG A 157 10.94 -10.05 -4.96
CA ARG A 157 12.05 -9.85 -5.92
C ARG A 157 11.60 -10.00 -7.37
N GLU A 158 10.74 -10.98 -7.66
CA GLU A 158 10.10 -11.12 -8.99
C GLU A 158 9.23 -9.92 -9.33
N MET A 159 8.45 -9.43 -8.35
CA MET A 159 7.63 -8.23 -8.51
C MET A 159 8.49 -7.00 -8.81
N ARG A 160 9.61 -6.82 -8.09
CA ARG A 160 10.56 -5.74 -8.36
C ARG A 160 11.08 -5.76 -9.79
N THR A 161 11.59 -6.91 -10.24
CA THR A 161 12.07 -7.07 -11.62
C THR A 161 10.96 -6.79 -12.64
N SER A 162 9.72 -7.18 -12.35
CA SER A 162 8.57 -6.94 -13.22
C SER A 162 8.23 -5.45 -13.32
N ILE A 163 8.29 -4.73 -12.20
CA ILE A 163 8.06 -3.28 -12.13
C ILE A 163 9.16 -2.51 -12.87
N GLU A 164 10.44 -2.89 -12.69
CA GLU A 164 11.56 -2.24 -13.37
C GLU A 164 11.49 -2.34 -14.90
N ASN A 165 10.85 -3.39 -15.41
CA ASN A 165 10.63 -3.63 -16.84
C ASN A 165 9.26 -3.15 -17.34
N SER A 166 8.43 -2.56 -16.48
CA SER A 166 7.07 -2.12 -16.82
C SER A 166 7.05 -0.73 -17.42
N ASP A 167 6.39 -0.59 -18.57
CA ASP A 167 6.17 0.72 -19.20
C ASP A 167 5.06 1.50 -18.49
N PHE A 168 4.10 0.79 -17.87
CA PHE A 168 3.12 1.40 -16.98
C PHE A 168 3.82 2.15 -15.84
N PHE A 169 4.68 1.48 -15.07
CA PHE A 169 5.35 2.12 -13.93
C PHE A 169 6.23 3.30 -14.37
N LYS A 170 7.05 3.15 -15.41
CA LYS A 170 7.89 4.26 -15.92
C LYS A 170 7.13 5.56 -16.21
N SER A 171 5.84 5.46 -16.54
CA SER A 171 5.00 6.58 -16.99
C SER A 171 3.83 6.91 -16.05
N HIS A 172 3.70 6.26 -14.89
CA HIS A 172 2.58 6.49 -13.97
C HIS A 172 3.07 6.70 -12.54
N GLU A 173 2.61 7.77 -11.88
CA GLU A 173 2.68 7.82 -10.42
C GLU A 173 1.69 6.80 -9.85
N VAL A 174 2.18 5.88 -9.02
CA VAL A 174 1.42 4.77 -8.45
C VAL A 174 1.19 5.03 -6.97
N VAL A 175 0.18 5.85 -6.69
CA VAL A 175 -0.13 6.32 -5.35
C VAL A 175 -1.31 5.57 -4.76
N GLY A 176 -1.20 5.15 -3.49
CA GLY A 176 -2.33 4.62 -2.72
C GLY A 176 -2.68 3.16 -3.00
N SER A 177 -1.99 2.51 -3.94
CA SER A 177 -2.02 1.06 -4.15
C SER A 177 -1.39 0.29 -2.99
N SER A 178 -1.64 -1.01 -2.96
CA SER A 178 -1.10 -1.90 -1.94
C SER A 178 -0.51 -3.17 -2.56
N ILE A 179 0.34 -3.85 -1.80
CA ILE A 179 0.68 -5.26 -1.99
C ILE A 179 -0.20 -6.06 -1.02
N LEU A 180 -1.02 -6.96 -1.56
CA LEU A 180 -1.84 -7.89 -0.81
C LEU A 180 -1.09 -9.21 -0.69
N ILE A 181 -0.70 -9.55 0.54
CA ILE A 181 -0.09 -10.84 0.87
C ILE A 181 -1.19 -11.78 1.34
N ILE A 182 -1.21 -13.00 0.81
CA ILE A 182 -2.12 -14.06 1.25
C ILE A 182 -1.26 -15.31 1.46
N TYR A 183 -1.45 -15.99 2.58
CA TYR A 183 -0.82 -17.29 2.80
C TYR A 183 -1.78 -18.24 3.52
N ASP A 184 -1.53 -19.53 3.35
CA ASP A 184 -2.23 -20.62 4.05
C ASP A 184 -1.23 -21.71 4.48
N GLU A 185 -1.73 -22.88 4.88
CA GLU A 185 -0.94 -24.04 5.31
C GLU A 185 -0.12 -24.70 4.20
N GLU A 186 -0.29 -24.33 2.93
CA GLU A 186 0.42 -24.89 1.79
C GLU A 186 1.39 -23.89 1.12
N LYS A 187 0.92 -22.66 0.89
CA LYS A 187 1.57 -21.68 -0.01
C LYS A 187 1.40 -20.24 0.45
N SER A 188 2.16 -19.35 -0.18
CA SER A 188 2.13 -17.91 0.04
C SER A 188 2.09 -17.19 -1.32
N GLY A 189 1.45 -16.03 -1.38
CA GLY A 189 1.38 -15.22 -2.59
C GLY A 189 1.30 -13.73 -2.29
N ALA A 190 1.68 -12.92 -3.28
CA ALA A 190 1.62 -11.47 -3.21
C ALA A 190 1.22 -10.87 -4.57
N TRP A 191 0.33 -9.87 -4.53
CA TRP A 191 -0.20 -9.17 -5.68
C TRP A 191 -0.33 -7.68 -5.41
N MET A 192 -0.05 -6.86 -6.43
CA MET A 192 -0.36 -5.44 -6.38
C MET A 192 -1.85 -5.20 -6.66
N ILE A 193 -2.48 -4.37 -5.85
CA ILE A 193 -3.90 -4.02 -5.91
C ILE A 193 -4.11 -2.50 -5.78
N ASP A 194 -5.35 -2.04 -5.97
CA ASP A 194 -5.79 -0.65 -5.73
C ASP A 194 -5.10 0.42 -6.59
N PHE A 195 -5.10 0.23 -7.91
CA PHE A 195 -4.56 1.19 -8.87
C PHE A 195 -5.48 2.40 -9.17
N ALA A 196 -6.58 2.58 -8.43
CA ALA A 196 -7.60 3.60 -8.71
C ALA A 196 -7.06 5.05 -8.73
N LYS A 197 -5.97 5.29 -8.01
CA LYS A 197 -5.29 6.58 -7.98
C LYS A 197 -4.02 6.64 -8.83
N SER A 198 -3.68 5.58 -9.56
CA SER A 198 -2.51 5.62 -10.43
C SER A 198 -2.76 6.58 -11.60
N LYS A 199 -1.87 7.52 -11.83
CA LYS A 199 -2.03 8.56 -12.86
C LYS A 199 -0.82 8.62 -13.76
N GLN A 200 -1.08 8.73 -15.06
CA GLN A 200 -0.05 8.98 -16.04
C GLN A 200 0.60 10.35 -15.78
N VAL A 201 1.93 10.40 -15.78
CA VAL A 201 2.69 11.65 -15.65
C VAL A 201 2.89 12.31 -17.03
N PRO A 202 3.25 13.60 -17.10
CA PRO A 202 3.64 14.25 -18.36
C PRO A 202 4.69 13.46 -19.14
N GLU A 203 4.60 13.45 -20.48
CA GLU A 203 5.44 12.61 -21.36
C GLU A 203 6.96 12.82 -21.20
N ASN A 204 7.37 14.00 -20.73
CA ASN A 204 8.77 14.35 -20.49
C ASN A 204 9.30 13.89 -19.12
N ILE A 205 8.48 13.21 -18.33
CA ILE A 205 8.82 12.73 -16.98
C ILE A 205 8.87 11.22 -17.01
N GLN A 206 9.95 10.66 -16.46
CA GLN A 206 10.07 9.23 -16.20
C GLN A 206 10.35 9.02 -14.73
N LEU A 207 9.63 8.08 -14.15
CA LEU A 207 9.74 7.70 -12.75
C LEU A 207 10.68 6.52 -12.61
N ASN A 208 11.50 6.54 -11.57
CA ASN A 208 12.24 5.36 -11.16
C ASN A 208 11.72 4.75 -9.85
N HIS A 209 10.73 5.40 -9.22
CA HIS A 209 10.05 4.97 -8.00
C HIS A 209 10.98 4.79 -6.80
N ARG A 210 12.20 5.35 -6.85
CA ARG A 210 13.22 5.24 -5.81
C ARG A 210 13.72 6.57 -5.32
N ARG A 211 13.76 7.58 -6.18
CA ARG A 211 14.15 8.94 -5.80
C ARG A 211 13.17 9.50 -4.79
N GLU A 212 13.67 10.40 -3.96
CA GLU A 212 12.83 11.18 -3.06
C GLU A 212 11.85 12.03 -3.88
N TRP A 213 10.64 12.14 -3.36
CA TRP A 213 9.61 12.97 -3.98
C TRP A 213 9.91 14.45 -3.74
N GLU A 214 9.80 15.22 -4.82
CA GLU A 214 9.84 16.66 -4.82
C GLU A 214 8.70 17.17 -5.70
N VAL A 215 8.16 18.35 -5.40
CA VAL A 215 7.10 18.95 -6.20
C VAL A 215 7.56 19.10 -7.65
N GLY A 216 6.80 18.53 -8.58
CA GLY A 216 7.03 18.51 -10.02
C GLY A 216 7.76 17.27 -10.52
N ASN A 217 8.34 16.43 -9.66
CA ASN A 217 9.05 15.21 -10.08
C ASN A 217 8.16 13.96 -10.13
N HIS A 218 6.96 14.01 -9.54
CA HIS A 218 5.95 12.94 -9.49
C HIS A 218 6.40 11.60 -8.87
N GLU A 219 7.58 11.51 -8.25
CA GLU A 219 8.04 10.27 -7.61
C GLU A 219 7.09 9.87 -6.47
N ASP A 220 6.90 8.56 -6.30
CA ASP A 220 6.00 7.97 -5.31
C ASP A 220 6.73 7.11 -4.27
N GLY A 221 8.00 6.78 -4.52
CA GLY A 221 8.81 5.91 -3.68
C GLY A 221 8.35 4.45 -3.70
N TYR A 222 7.66 3.99 -4.75
CA TYR A 222 7.11 2.62 -4.77
C TYR A 222 8.20 1.55 -4.71
N LEU A 223 9.23 1.64 -5.55
CA LEU A 223 10.34 0.69 -5.56
C LEU A 223 11.26 0.87 -4.34
N HIS A 224 11.41 2.09 -3.80
CA HIS A 224 12.04 2.29 -2.50
C HIS A 224 11.31 1.50 -1.40
N GLY A 225 9.98 1.58 -1.39
CA GLY A 225 9.11 0.80 -0.51
C GLY A 225 9.30 -0.70 -0.66
N LEU A 226 9.28 -1.18 -1.90
CA LEU A 226 9.44 -2.61 -2.20
C LEU A 226 10.84 -3.12 -1.83
N ASP A 227 11.90 -2.33 -2.09
CA ASP A 227 13.27 -2.68 -1.73
C ASP A 227 13.42 -2.85 -0.21
N ASN A 228 12.89 -1.90 0.58
CA ASN A 228 12.90 -1.99 2.04
C ASN A 228 12.02 -3.15 2.55
N LEU A 229 10.87 -3.42 1.91
CA LEU A 229 10.01 -4.53 2.30
C LEU A 229 10.73 -5.88 2.09
N ILE A 230 11.46 -6.03 0.98
CA ILE A 230 12.30 -7.21 0.74
C ILE A 230 13.37 -7.34 1.83
N GLU A 231 14.06 -6.25 2.16
CA GLU A 231 15.11 -6.25 3.18
C GLU A 231 14.59 -6.64 4.57
N VAL A 232 13.45 -6.06 4.99
CA VAL A 232 12.83 -6.33 6.29
C VAL A 232 12.16 -7.71 6.34
N SER A 233 11.89 -8.35 5.19
CA SER A 233 11.30 -9.70 5.17
C SER A 233 12.34 -10.83 5.28
N ASN A 234 13.64 -10.50 5.24
CA ASN A 234 14.76 -11.45 5.37
C ASN A 234 15.03 -11.91 6.81
#